data_AF-A0A4Q3VWH4-F1
#
_entry.id   AF-A0A4Q3VWH4-F1
#
_cell.length_a   1.000
_cell.length_b   1.000
_cell.length_c   1.000
_cell.angle_alpha   90.00
_cell.angle_beta   90.00
_cell.angle_gamma   90.00
#
_symmetry.space_group_name_H-M   'P 1'
#
loop_
_entity.id
_entity.type
_entity.pdbx_description
1 polymer ?
#
loop_
_entity_poly.entity_id
_entity_poly.type
_entity_poly.pdbx_seq_one_letter_code
_entity_poly.pdbx_strand_id
1 'polypeptide(L)'
;QPQFEDLFYKYAYCSYYLKDWLQAENLFKQFTEVFPTSQKAEEMEYMRAYTYYRQSPKAELDQTNTQKTIGLMQTFINTHPGSARIKEANDIIDKSRQKLEQKEVKSAVLYYNMGHYLAAGIAYTSLMNNFPDSEKSEDYKLQVIRSYYLYARNSIDEKKAERYEKVVNECNDFADRFPENALAKEVDRYRNLSQTNIKDIQNEQAKKTN
;
A
#
# COMPACT_ATOMS: atom_id res chain seq x y z
N GLN A 1 -31.35 -16.81 -28.15
CA GLN A 1 -32.72 -16.37 -27.86
C GLN A 1 -32.66 -15.13 -26.97
N PRO A 2 -33.03 -13.93 -27.46
CA PRO A 2 -32.95 -12.68 -26.69
C PRO A 2 -33.69 -12.72 -25.34
N GLN A 3 -34.77 -13.51 -25.24
CA GLN A 3 -35.54 -13.68 -24.01
C GLN A 3 -34.74 -14.38 -22.89
N PHE A 4 -33.84 -15.30 -23.25
CA PHE A 4 -33.01 -16.01 -22.27
C PHE A 4 -31.89 -15.11 -21.72
N GLU A 5 -31.30 -14.29 -22.58
CA GLU A 5 -30.29 -13.29 -22.18
C GLU A 5 -30.88 -12.26 -21.21
N ASP A 6 -32.05 -11.70 -21.52
CA ASP A 6 -32.68 -10.70 -20.64
C ASP A 6 -33.09 -11.27 -19.28
N LEU A 7 -33.58 -12.52 -19.26
CA LEU A 7 -33.88 -13.23 -18.01
C LEU A 7 -32.60 -13.43 -17.18
N PHE A 8 -31.50 -13.88 -17.80
CA PHE A 8 -30.23 -14.09 -17.12
C PHE A 8 -29.69 -12.78 -16.54
N TYR A 9 -29.70 -11.71 -17.34
CA TYR A 9 -29.30 -10.38 -16.91
C TYR A 9 -30.06 -9.93 -15.67
N LYS A 10 -31.39 -10.02 -15.69
CA LYS A 10 -32.25 -9.67 -14.54
C LYS A 10 -31.95 -10.56 -13.34
N TYR A 11 -31.72 -11.85 -13.54
CA TYR A 11 -31.40 -12.79 -12.47
C TYR A 11 -30.07 -12.44 -11.77
N ALA A 12 -29.02 -12.12 -12.52
CA ALA A 12 -27.75 -11.64 -11.96
C ALA A 12 -27.95 -10.37 -11.12
N TYR A 13 -28.73 -9.42 -11.64
CA TYR A 13 -29.03 -8.18 -10.94
C TYR A 13 -29.90 -8.38 -9.69
N CYS A 14 -30.80 -9.36 -9.65
CA CYS A 14 -31.52 -9.72 -8.43
C CYS A 14 -30.55 -10.08 -7.30
N SER A 15 -29.56 -10.94 -7.55
CA SER A 15 -28.53 -11.27 -6.56
C SER A 15 -27.74 -10.04 -6.10
N TYR A 16 -27.37 -9.16 -7.04
CA TYR A 16 -26.70 -7.90 -6.73
C TYR A 16 -27.53 -7.00 -5.80
N TYR A 17 -28.82 -6.80 -6.09
CA TYR A 17 -29.69 -5.95 -5.28
C TYR A 17 -30.02 -6.56 -3.91
N LEU A 18 -30.04 -7.90 -3.82
CA LEU A 18 -30.12 -8.63 -2.56
C LEU A 18 -28.81 -8.59 -1.76
N LYS A 19 -27.74 -7.99 -2.32
CA LYS A 19 -26.39 -7.91 -1.73
C LYS A 19 -25.73 -9.27 -1.54
N ASP A 20 -26.18 -10.28 -2.26
CA ASP A 20 -25.49 -11.55 -2.37
C ASP A 20 -24.37 -11.41 -3.40
N TRP A 21 -23.26 -10.80 -2.96
CA TRP A 21 -22.15 -10.43 -3.85
C TRP A 21 -21.46 -11.64 -4.46
N LEU A 22 -21.38 -12.76 -3.73
CA LEU A 22 -20.74 -13.97 -4.22
C LEU A 22 -21.58 -14.60 -5.34
N GLN A 23 -22.89 -14.70 -5.15
CA GLN A 23 -23.78 -15.18 -6.20
C GLN A 23 -23.81 -14.21 -7.39
N ALA A 24 -23.88 -12.90 -7.12
CA ALA A 24 -23.86 -11.88 -8.16
C ALA A 24 -22.59 -11.94 -9.02
N GLU A 25 -21.40 -12.07 -8.40
CA GLU A 25 -20.12 -12.22 -9.11
C GLU A 25 -20.14 -13.41 -10.08
N ASN A 26 -20.57 -14.57 -9.58
CA ASN A 26 -20.65 -15.80 -10.38
C ASN A 26 -21.62 -15.63 -11.57
N LEU A 27 -22.77 -15.00 -11.35
CA LEU A 27 -23.76 -14.76 -12.40
C LEU A 27 -23.26 -13.73 -13.42
N PHE A 28 -22.62 -12.65 -12.99
CA PHE A 28 -22.02 -11.69 -13.91
C PHE A 28 -20.94 -12.33 -14.78
N LYS A 29 -20.07 -13.16 -14.19
CA LYS A 29 -19.08 -13.95 -14.93
C LYS A 29 -19.74 -14.87 -15.96
N GLN A 30 -20.70 -15.69 -15.55
CA GLN A 30 -21.39 -16.62 -16.45
C GLN A 30 -22.10 -15.90 -17.59
N PHE A 31 -22.71 -14.74 -17.33
CA PHE A 31 -23.33 -13.95 -18.38
C PHE A 31 -22.32 -13.60 -19.48
N THR A 32 -21.12 -13.15 -19.12
CA THR A 32 -20.07 -12.75 -20.07
C THR A 32 -19.50 -13.95 -20.85
N GLU A 33 -19.49 -15.14 -20.25
CA GLU A 33 -19.07 -16.39 -20.91
C GLU A 33 -20.15 -16.91 -21.89
N VAL A 34 -21.43 -16.79 -21.53
CA VAL A 34 -22.56 -17.29 -22.33
C VAL A 34 -22.95 -16.30 -23.44
N PHE A 35 -22.83 -14.99 -23.20
CA PHE A 35 -23.23 -13.93 -24.12
C PHE A 35 -22.09 -12.92 -24.40
N PRO A 36 -20.92 -13.36 -24.91
CA PRO A 36 -19.74 -12.50 -25.08
C PRO A 36 -19.94 -11.36 -26.09
N THR A 37 -20.89 -11.48 -27.01
CA THR A 37 -21.20 -10.45 -28.03
C THR A 37 -22.40 -9.58 -27.66
N SER A 38 -22.95 -9.75 -26.44
CA SER A 38 -24.07 -8.93 -25.97
C SER A 38 -23.63 -7.47 -25.78
N GLN A 39 -24.53 -6.53 -26.11
CA GLN A 39 -24.35 -5.12 -25.76
C GLN A 39 -24.31 -4.87 -24.25
N LYS A 40 -24.80 -5.83 -23.45
CA LYS A 40 -24.76 -5.79 -21.98
C LYS A 40 -23.47 -6.41 -21.41
N ALA A 41 -22.64 -7.07 -22.23
CA ALA A 41 -21.46 -7.79 -21.73
C ALA A 41 -20.49 -6.86 -21.01
N GLU A 42 -20.20 -5.68 -21.58
CA GLU A 42 -19.36 -4.65 -20.97
C GLU A 42 -19.83 -4.28 -19.56
N GLU A 43 -21.13 -3.99 -19.42
CA GLU A 43 -21.73 -3.66 -18.12
C GLU A 43 -21.56 -4.81 -17.12
N MET A 44 -21.76 -6.06 -17.56
CA MET A 44 -21.71 -7.24 -16.70
C MET A 44 -20.27 -7.55 -16.26
N GLU A 45 -19.27 -7.33 -17.12
CA GLU A 45 -17.86 -7.40 -16.75
C GLU A 45 -17.49 -6.36 -15.69
N TYR A 46 -17.93 -5.11 -15.87
CA TYR A 46 -17.74 -4.07 -14.86
C TYR A 46 -18.39 -4.47 -13.53
N MET A 47 -19.65 -4.93 -13.57
CA MET A 47 -20.38 -5.29 -12.36
C MET A 47 -19.76 -6.48 -11.63
N ARG A 48 -19.19 -7.43 -12.35
CA ARG A 48 -18.38 -8.50 -11.74
C ARG A 48 -17.22 -7.92 -10.93
N ALA A 49 -16.42 -7.01 -11.49
CA ALA A 49 -15.34 -6.35 -10.75
C ALA A 49 -15.88 -5.56 -9.54
N TYR A 50 -17.00 -4.87 -9.71
CA TYR A 50 -17.64 -4.09 -8.66
C TYR A 50 -18.12 -4.97 -7.49
N THR A 51 -18.60 -6.19 -7.73
CA THR A 51 -18.97 -7.09 -6.63
C THR A 51 -17.77 -7.47 -5.75
N TYR A 52 -16.56 -7.60 -6.29
CA TYR A 52 -15.35 -7.79 -5.48
C TYR A 52 -15.03 -6.55 -4.65
N TYR A 53 -15.23 -5.35 -5.21
CA TYR A 53 -15.07 -4.10 -4.46
C TYR A 53 -16.03 -4.05 -3.26
N ARG A 54 -17.27 -4.49 -3.44
CA ARG A 54 -18.27 -4.58 -2.36
C ARG A 54 -17.93 -5.62 -1.29
N GLN A 55 -17.21 -6.67 -1.66
CA GLN A 55 -16.70 -7.70 -0.76
C GLN A 55 -15.34 -7.35 -0.14
N SER A 56 -14.70 -6.27 -0.57
CA SER A 56 -13.41 -5.81 -0.04
C SER A 56 -13.60 -5.34 1.42
N PRO A 57 -12.97 -6.01 2.39
CA PRO A 57 -13.17 -5.68 3.80
C PRO A 57 -12.44 -4.38 4.19
N LYS A 58 -12.49 -4.03 5.48
CA LYS A 58 -11.63 -2.98 6.06
C LYS A 58 -10.15 -3.38 5.99
N ALA A 59 -9.26 -2.39 5.99
CA ALA A 59 -7.82 -2.56 5.71
C ALA A 59 -7.11 -3.57 6.62
N GLU A 60 -7.56 -3.75 7.87
CA GLU A 60 -6.93 -4.67 8.82
C GLU A 60 -7.09 -6.15 8.47
N LEU A 61 -8.12 -6.49 7.68
CA LEU A 61 -8.46 -7.86 7.33
C LEU A 61 -7.73 -8.30 6.05
N ASP A 62 -7.90 -9.57 5.66
CA ASP A 62 -7.36 -10.10 4.40
C ASP A 62 -7.83 -9.28 3.19
N GLN A 63 -6.91 -8.98 2.26
CA GLN A 63 -7.16 -8.06 1.14
C GLN A 63 -7.26 -8.78 -0.21
N THR A 64 -7.51 -10.09 -0.23
CA THR A 64 -7.65 -10.85 -1.48
C THR A 64 -8.69 -10.24 -2.42
N ASN A 65 -9.86 -9.85 -1.90
CA ASN A 65 -10.92 -9.22 -2.70
C ASN A 65 -10.53 -7.83 -3.22
N THR A 66 -9.72 -7.07 -2.47
CA THR A 66 -9.19 -5.77 -2.88
C THR A 66 -8.23 -5.91 -4.05
N GLN A 67 -7.32 -6.88 -4.00
CA GLN A 67 -6.40 -7.17 -5.09
C GLN A 67 -7.15 -7.66 -6.34
N LYS A 68 -8.14 -8.54 -6.17
CA LYS A 68 -9.02 -8.98 -7.27
C LYS A 68 -9.78 -7.81 -7.91
N THR A 69 -10.26 -6.87 -7.10
CA THR A 69 -10.93 -5.65 -7.58
C THR A 69 -10.02 -4.88 -8.52
N ILE A 70 -8.79 -4.59 -8.10
CA ILE A 70 -7.81 -3.85 -8.90
C ILE A 70 -7.55 -4.58 -10.23
N GLY A 71 -7.29 -5.88 -10.18
CA GLY A 71 -7.01 -6.67 -11.38
C GLY A 71 -8.18 -6.69 -12.36
N LEU A 72 -9.40 -6.92 -11.89
CA LEU A 72 -10.58 -6.98 -12.76
C LEU A 72 -10.98 -5.61 -13.32
N MET A 73 -10.86 -4.53 -12.53
CA MET A 73 -11.08 -3.17 -13.03
C MET A 73 -10.04 -2.79 -14.08
N GLN A 74 -8.77 -3.15 -13.88
CA GLN A 74 -7.74 -2.90 -14.88
C GLN A 74 -7.99 -3.69 -16.17
N THR A 75 -8.39 -4.95 -16.07
CA THR A 75 -8.81 -5.75 -17.23
C THR A 75 -9.97 -5.08 -17.96
N PHE A 76 -11.00 -4.64 -17.24
CA PHE A 76 -12.13 -3.91 -17.81
C PHE A 76 -11.68 -2.66 -18.59
N ILE A 77 -10.81 -1.83 -18.01
CA ILE A 77 -10.27 -0.63 -18.68
C ILE A 77 -9.50 -0.99 -19.95
N ASN A 78 -8.67 -2.04 -19.89
CA ASN A 78 -7.85 -2.47 -21.02
C ASN A 78 -8.70 -3.05 -22.16
N THR A 79 -9.76 -3.77 -21.82
CA THR A 79 -10.65 -4.41 -22.79
C THR A 79 -11.65 -3.42 -23.40
N HIS A 80 -12.05 -2.38 -22.65
CA HIS A 80 -13.07 -1.41 -23.08
C HIS A 80 -12.58 0.05 -23.04
N PRO A 81 -11.57 0.44 -23.84
CA PRO A 81 -10.89 1.75 -23.76
C PRO A 81 -11.78 2.97 -24.09
N GLY A 82 -12.98 2.77 -24.60
CA GLY A 82 -13.97 3.83 -24.87
C GLY A 82 -15.14 3.88 -23.88
N SER A 83 -15.14 3.02 -22.85
CA SER A 83 -16.26 2.92 -21.92
C SER A 83 -16.45 4.20 -21.10
N ALA A 84 -17.71 4.62 -20.94
CA ALA A 84 -18.07 5.70 -20.03
C ALA A 84 -17.76 5.38 -18.56
N ARG A 85 -17.57 4.09 -18.22
CA ARG A 85 -17.28 3.62 -16.84
C ARG A 85 -15.80 3.64 -16.48
N ILE A 86 -14.89 3.94 -17.43
CA ILE A 86 -13.43 4.00 -17.15
C ILE A 86 -13.12 4.91 -15.97
N LYS A 87 -13.77 6.08 -15.91
CA LYS A 87 -13.55 7.04 -14.82
C LYS A 87 -13.90 6.45 -13.45
N GLU A 88 -15.02 5.73 -13.35
CA GLU A 88 -15.45 5.08 -12.12
C GLU A 88 -14.55 3.88 -11.76
N ALA A 89 -14.13 3.10 -12.77
CA ALA A 89 -13.20 1.99 -12.58
C ALA A 89 -11.85 2.47 -12.03
N ASN A 90 -11.29 3.56 -12.56
CA ASN A 90 -10.05 4.16 -12.04
C ASN A 90 -10.21 4.65 -10.60
N ASP A 91 -11.30 5.35 -10.27
CA ASP A 91 -11.57 5.79 -8.90
C ASP A 91 -11.67 4.61 -7.90
N ILE A 92 -12.25 3.48 -8.32
CA ILE A 92 -12.29 2.26 -7.52
C ILE A 92 -10.90 1.63 -7.35
N ILE A 93 -10.07 1.65 -8.39
CA ILE A 93 -8.66 1.20 -8.32
C ILE A 93 -7.91 2.06 -7.31
N ASP A 94 -8.02 3.39 -7.40
CA ASP A 94 -7.32 4.33 -6.51
C ASP A 94 -7.73 4.13 -5.05
N LYS A 95 -9.04 4.04 -4.78
CA LYS A 95 -9.57 3.72 -3.44
C LYS A 95 -9.07 2.37 -2.92
N SER A 96 -8.95 1.38 -3.80
CA SER A 96 -8.44 0.06 -3.45
C SER A 96 -6.94 0.10 -3.13
N ARG A 97 -6.14 0.84 -3.91
CA ARG A 97 -4.70 1.06 -3.64
C ARG A 97 -4.48 1.81 -2.34
N GLN A 98 -5.24 2.87 -2.07
CA GLN A 98 -5.22 3.61 -0.79
C GLN A 98 -5.54 2.70 0.40
N LYS A 99 -6.47 1.75 0.24
CA LYS A 99 -6.80 0.78 1.29
C LYS A 99 -5.63 -0.19 1.57
N LEU A 100 -4.94 -0.66 0.53
CA LEU A 100 -3.75 -1.51 0.67
C LEU A 100 -2.61 -0.75 1.35
N GLU A 101 -2.37 0.50 0.94
CA GLU A 101 -1.39 1.38 1.57
C GLU A 101 -1.69 1.57 3.07
N GLN A 102 -2.96 1.87 3.41
CA GLN A 102 -3.40 2.03 4.80
C GLN A 102 -3.13 0.76 5.63
N LYS A 103 -3.28 -0.43 5.05
CA LYS A 103 -2.97 -1.69 5.74
C LYS A 103 -1.48 -1.75 6.10
N GLU A 104 -0.60 -1.48 5.16
CA GLU A 104 0.85 -1.52 5.38
C GLU A 104 1.31 -0.45 6.37
N VAL A 105 0.75 0.76 6.30
CA VAL A 105 0.97 1.81 7.31
C VAL A 105 0.61 1.31 8.70
N LYS A 106 -0.57 0.71 8.88
CA LYS A 106 -1.01 0.19 10.19
C LYS A 106 -0.05 -0.88 10.73
N SER A 107 0.46 -1.75 9.87
CA SER A 107 1.47 -2.74 10.25
C SER A 107 2.79 -2.10 10.69
N ALA A 108 3.29 -1.12 9.95
CA ALA A 108 4.54 -0.41 10.28
C ALA A 108 4.41 0.39 11.60
N VAL A 109 3.27 1.09 11.79
CA VAL A 109 2.94 1.79 13.03
C VAL A 109 2.86 0.81 14.21
N LEU A 110 2.26 -0.36 14.03
CA LEU A 110 2.17 -1.37 15.08
C LEU A 110 3.56 -1.83 15.53
N TYR A 111 4.46 -2.16 14.61
CA TYR A 111 5.84 -2.51 14.95
C TYR A 111 6.55 -1.40 15.71
N TYR A 112 6.36 -0.15 15.28
CA TYR A 112 6.95 1.01 15.94
C TYR A 112 6.46 1.15 17.38
N ASN A 113 5.14 1.06 17.59
CA ASN A 113 4.52 1.19 18.91
C ASN A 113 4.89 0.05 19.87
N MET A 114 5.17 -1.15 19.36
CA MET A 114 5.67 -2.28 20.15
C MET A 114 7.18 -2.19 20.46
N GLY A 115 7.87 -1.15 19.96
CA GLY A 115 9.32 -1.00 20.12
C GLY A 115 10.14 -1.92 19.22
N HIS A 116 9.52 -2.61 18.26
CA HIS A 116 10.20 -3.43 17.25
C HIS A 116 10.72 -2.54 16.12
N TYR A 117 11.64 -1.63 16.47
CA TYR A 117 12.06 -0.55 15.59
C TYR A 117 12.74 -1.00 14.29
N LEU A 118 13.50 -2.11 14.32
CA LEU A 118 14.05 -2.70 13.08
C LEU A 118 12.93 -3.14 12.13
N ALA A 119 11.94 -3.86 12.65
CA ALA A 119 10.80 -4.32 11.86
C ALA A 119 9.97 -3.13 11.34
N ALA A 120 9.79 -2.09 12.15
CA ALA A 120 9.12 -0.86 11.73
C ALA A 120 9.85 -0.17 10.57
N GLY A 121 11.17 0.01 10.67
CA GLY A 121 11.98 0.63 9.60
C GLY A 121 11.93 -0.17 8.30
N ILE A 122 11.97 -1.50 8.38
CA ILE A 122 11.82 -2.40 7.22
C ILE A 122 10.41 -2.28 6.63
N ALA A 123 9.37 -2.28 7.48
CA ALA A 123 7.99 -2.20 7.04
C ALA A 123 7.68 -0.86 6.34
N TYR A 124 8.15 0.27 6.87
CA TYR A 124 8.01 1.56 6.21
C TYR A 124 8.80 1.63 4.89
N THR A 125 10.00 1.03 4.83
CA THR A 125 10.76 0.93 3.56
C THR A 125 9.99 0.11 2.53
N SER A 126 9.41 -1.03 2.92
CA SER A 126 8.58 -1.85 2.04
C SER A 126 7.35 -1.10 1.55
N LEU A 127 6.66 -0.38 2.45
CA LEU A 127 5.52 0.47 2.12
C LEU A 127 5.88 1.49 1.03
N MET A 128 7.01 2.18 1.17
CA MET A 128 7.47 3.14 0.16
C MET A 128 7.76 2.49 -1.20
N ASN A 129 8.27 1.25 -1.21
CA ASN A 129 8.54 0.52 -2.44
C ASN A 129 7.24 0.03 -3.11
N ASN A 130 6.24 -0.35 -2.31
CA ASN A 130 4.94 -0.82 -2.79
C ASN A 130 4.04 0.32 -3.27
N PHE A 131 4.21 1.52 -2.70
CA PHE A 131 3.43 2.73 -3.01
C PHE A 131 4.35 3.94 -3.29
N PRO A 132 5.16 3.89 -4.37
CA PRO A 132 6.11 4.95 -4.70
C PRO A 132 5.44 6.26 -5.13
N ASP A 133 4.17 6.21 -5.51
CA ASP A 133 3.31 7.33 -5.89
C ASP A 133 2.52 7.92 -4.69
N SER A 134 2.77 7.45 -3.46
CA SER A 134 2.10 7.97 -2.28
C SER A 134 2.47 9.42 -2.00
N GLU A 135 1.46 10.25 -1.76
CA GLU A 135 1.59 11.64 -1.29
C GLU A 135 2.19 11.74 0.14
N LYS A 136 2.40 10.62 0.83
CA LYS A 136 2.95 10.55 2.19
C LYS A 136 4.36 9.98 2.22
N SER A 137 5.02 9.91 1.07
CA SER A 137 6.34 9.30 0.93
C SER A 137 7.38 9.93 1.86
N GLU A 138 7.32 11.24 2.07
CA GLU A 138 8.24 11.97 2.95
C GLU A 138 7.99 11.64 4.42
N ASP A 139 6.73 11.53 4.83
CA ASP A 139 6.36 11.09 6.18
C ASP A 139 6.85 9.66 6.44
N TYR A 140 6.65 8.74 5.48
CA TYR A 140 7.13 7.36 5.62
C TYR A 140 8.64 7.30 5.74
N LYS A 141 9.36 8.07 4.94
CA LYS A 141 10.83 8.14 5.02
C LYS A 141 11.30 8.67 6.36
N LEU A 142 10.64 9.70 6.91
CA LEU A 142 10.93 10.18 8.26
C LEU A 142 10.68 9.09 9.31
N GLN A 143 9.63 8.29 9.16
CA GLN A 143 9.37 7.16 10.07
C GLN A 143 10.44 6.06 9.94
N VAL A 144 10.98 5.80 8.75
CA VAL A 144 12.15 4.92 8.56
C VAL A 144 13.34 5.43 9.38
N ILE A 145 13.68 6.71 9.24
CA ILE A 145 14.79 7.35 9.96
C ILE A 145 14.59 7.26 11.48
N ARG A 146 13.39 7.63 11.96
CA ARG A 146 13.03 7.55 13.39
C ARG A 146 13.15 6.12 13.93
N SER A 147 12.67 5.14 13.15
CA SER A 147 12.74 3.73 13.50
C SER A 147 14.19 3.26 13.61
N TYR A 148 15.03 3.50 12.60
CA TYR A 148 16.43 3.09 12.67
C TYR A 148 17.22 3.81 13.77
N TYR A 149 16.91 5.07 14.06
CA TYR A 149 17.53 5.80 15.16
C TYR A 149 17.22 5.16 16.51
N LEU A 150 15.95 4.83 16.77
CA LEU A 150 15.55 4.16 18.01
C LEU A 150 16.11 2.74 18.09
N TYR A 151 16.20 2.03 16.96
CA TYR A 151 16.88 0.75 16.88
C TYR A 151 18.36 0.88 17.28
N ALA A 152 19.10 1.81 16.67
CA ALA A 152 20.49 2.09 16.98
C ALA A 152 20.69 2.44 18.46
N ARG A 153 19.88 3.37 18.99
CA ARG A 153 19.95 3.80 20.39
C ARG A 153 19.79 2.64 21.39
N ASN A 154 18.89 1.70 21.11
CA ASN A 154 18.58 0.57 21.98
C ASN A 154 19.44 -0.67 21.71
N SER A 155 20.52 -0.52 20.93
CA SER A 155 21.44 -1.60 20.57
C SER A 155 22.53 -1.82 21.61
N ILE A 156 23.21 -2.97 21.53
CA ILE A 156 24.50 -3.17 22.20
C ILE A 156 25.57 -2.26 21.60
N ASP A 157 26.55 -1.86 22.40
CA ASP A 157 27.54 -0.85 22.04
C ASP A 157 28.34 -1.20 20.78
N GLU A 158 28.68 -2.47 20.60
CA GLU A 158 29.42 -2.96 19.42
C GLU A 158 28.66 -2.76 18.11
N LYS A 159 27.32 -2.65 18.18
CA LYS A 159 26.44 -2.48 17.02
C LYS A 159 25.90 -1.08 16.85
N LYS A 160 26.06 -0.19 17.83
CA LYS A 160 25.50 1.17 17.79
C LYS A 160 26.07 1.99 16.63
N ALA A 161 27.39 1.99 16.43
CA ALA A 161 28.04 2.79 15.39
C ALA A 161 27.52 2.44 13.99
N GLU A 162 27.57 1.15 13.61
CA GLU A 162 27.03 0.61 12.35
C GLU A 162 25.55 0.99 12.14
N ARG A 163 24.74 0.91 13.19
CA ARG A 163 23.29 1.21 13.12
C ARG A 163 23.02 2.72 13.01
N TYR A 164 23.83 3.58 13.64
CA TYR A 164 23.73 5.02 13.46
C TYR A 164 24.20 5.45 12.07
N GLU A 165 25.19 4.78 11.48
CA GLU A 165 25.58 5.02 10.08
C GLU A 165 24.42 4.73 9.13
N LYS A 166 23.64 3.67 9.38
CA LYS A 166 22.40 3.42 8.64
C LYS A 166 21.44 4.61 8.73
N VAL A 167 21.26 5.23 9.90
CA VAL A 167 20.42 6.43 10.05
C VAL A 167 20.93 7.58 9.20
N VAL A 168 22.24 7.84 9.20
CA VAL A 168 22.86 8.89 8.38
C VAL A 168 22.60 8.64 6.90
N ASN A 169 22.75 7.41 6.44
CA ASN A 169 22.46 7.03 5.05
C ASN A 169 21.00 7.25 4.68
N GLU A 170 20.06 6.90 5.56
CA GLU A 170 18.63 7.17 5.33
C GLU A 170 18.31 8.66 5.30
N CYS A 171 19.00 9.48 6.10
CA CYS A 171 18.86 10.94 6.06
C CYS A 171 19.42 11.53 4.76
N ASN A 172 20.52 10.98 4.23
CA ASN A 172 21.07 11.37 2.93
C ASN A 172 20.10 11.03 1.80
N ASP A 173 19.56 9.81 1.78
CA ASP A 173 18.51 9.43 0.81
C ASP A 173 17.27 10.33 0.90
N PHE A 174 16.87 10.75 2.11
CA PHE A 174 15.78 11.72 2.26
C PHE A 174 16.13 13.06 1.59
N ALA A 175 17.32 13.60 1.86
CA ALA A 175 17.75 14.89 1.30
C ALA A 175 17.86 14.85 -0.23
N ASP A 176 18.33 13.73 -0.78
CA ASP A 176 18.45 13.53 -2.23
C ASP A 176 17.08 13.42 -2.91
N ARG A 177 16.12 12.74 -2.27
CA ARG A 177 14.78 12.52 -2.81
C ARG A 177 13.81 13.67 -2.60
N PHE A 178 13.97 14.42 -1.49
CA PHE A 178 13.02 15.44 -1.03
C PHE A 178 13.75 16.74 -0.64
N PRO A 179 14.42 17.42 -1.61
CA PRO A 179 15.34 18.53 -1.32
C PRO A 179 14.67 19.77 -0.69
N GLU A 180 13.40 20.04 -1.02
CA GLU A 180 12.65 21.19 -0.50
C GLU A 180 11.43 20.74 0.30
N ASN A 181 11.67 20.11 1.46
CA ASN A 181 10.60 19.57 2.30
C ASN A 181 10.56 20.19 3.72
N ALA A 182 9.35 20.39 4.25
CA ALA A 182 9.13 20.93 5.59
C ALA A 182 9.77 20.08 6.72
N LEU A 183 9.94 18.77 6.49
CA LEU A 183 10.53 17.81 7.43
C LEU A 183 12.07 17.83 7.44
N ALA A 184 12.72 18.55 6.51
CA ALA A 184 14.18 18.56 6.36
C ALA A 184 14.90 18.91 7.67
N LYS A 185 14.40 19.90 8.43
CA LYS A 185 14.97 20.28 9.73
C LYS A 185 14.95 19.13 10.74
N GLU A 186 13.89 18.32 10.74
CA GLU A 186 13.80 17.19 11.64
C GLU A 186 14.74 16.05 11.21
N VAL A 187 14.84 15.79 9.91
CA VAL A 187 15.79 14.82 9.35
C VAL A 187 17.22 15.20 9.69
N ASP A 188 17.60 16.47 9.53
CA ASP A 188 18.93 16.96 9.89
C ASP A 188 19.23 16.83 11.39
N ARG A 189 18.22 17.00 12.25
CA ARG A 189 18.38 16.72 13.68
C ARG A 189 18.80 15.27 13.92
N TYR A 190 18.14 14.29 13.28
CA TYR A 190 18.50 12.88 13.42
C TYR A 190 19.87 12.55 12.83
N ARG A 191 20.23 13.16 11.71
CA ARG A 191 21.57 13.05 11.11
C ARG A 191 22.64 13.52 12.09
N ASN A 192 22.49 14.72 12.64
CA ASN A 192 23.45 15.32 13.57
C ASN A 192 23.56 14.50 14.87
N LEU A 193 22.44 14.10 15.46
CA LEU A 193 22.43 13.23 16.65
C LEU A 193 23.19 11.92 16.38
N SER A 194 22.95 11.29 15.22
CA SER A 194 23.59 10.03 14.86
C SER A 194 25.10 10.20 14.67
N GLN A 195 25.53 11.27 13.98
CA GLN A 195 26.95 11.59 13.81
C GLN A 195 27.68 11.85 15.13
N THR A 196 27.04 12.57 16.06
CA THR A 196 27.60 12.78 17.40
C THR A 196 27.76 11.45 18.15
N ASN A 197 26.71 10.61 18.17
CA ASN A 197 26.79 9.30 18.82
C ASN A 197 27.91 8.42 18.24
N ILE A 198 28.10 8.42 16.91
CA ILE A 198 29.19 7.67 16.26
C ILE A 198 30.56 8.15 16.78
N LYS A 199 30.79 9.47 16.81
CA LYS A 199 32.04 10.06 17.29
C LYS A 199 32.30 9.70 18.76
N ASP A 200 31.27 9.78 19.60
CA ASP A 200 31.39 9.45 21.02
C ASP A 200 31.78 7.98 21.23
N ILE A 201 31.14 7.06 20.50
CA ILE A 201 31.46 5.62 20.54
C ILE A 201 32.91 5.37 20.10
N GLN A 202 33.35 6.01 19.01
CA GLN A 202 34.73 5.86 18.51
C GLN A 202 35.76 6.38 19.53
N ASN A 203 35.47 7.52 20.17
CA ASN A 203 36.33 8.09 21.21
C ASN A 203 36.42 7.19 22.45
N GLU A 204 35.32 6.57 22.87
CA GLU A 204 35.32 5.62 23.99
C GLU A 204 36.10 4.34 23.68
N GLN A 205 35.98 3.82 22.44
CA GLN A 205 36.75 2.66 22.01
C GLN A 205 38.24 2.96 22.00
N ALA A 206 38.66 4.11 21.45
CA ALA A 206 40.06 4.53 21.44
C ALA A 206 40.66 4.66 22.85
N LYS A 207 39.85 5.09 23.84
CA LYS A 207 40.28 5.15 25.26
C LYS A 207 40.42 3.78 25.92
N LYS A 208 39.67 2.77 25.50
CA LYS A 208 39.77 1.39 26.04
C LYS A 208 40.96 0.62 25.46
N THR A 209 41.47 1.04 24.31
CA THR A 209 42.60 0.39 23.63
C THR A 209 43.97 0.94 24.05
N ASN A 210 44.00 2.13 24.69
CA ASN A 210 45.19 2.75 25.28
C ASN A 210 45.28 2.47 26.79
#